data_AF-A0A4S2GZN8-F1
#
_entry.id   AF-A0A4S2GZN8-F1
#
_cell.length_a   1.000
_cell.length_b   1.000
_cell.length_c   1.000
_cell.angle_alpha   90.00
_cell.angle_beta   90.00
_cell.angle_gamma   90.00
#
_symmetry.space_group_name_H-M   'P 1'
#
loop_
_entity.id
_entity.type
_entity.pdbx_description
1 polymer ?
#
loop_
_entity_poly.entity_id
_entity_poly.type
_entity_poly.pdbx_seq_one_letter_code
_entity_poly.pdbx_strand_id
1 'polypeptide(L)'
;MNPGIGIPELIIIAILALVVVGPKELPLMMRKLGRFVGQARAMARDFQRSFDELGREAEMEELKREIQALKSANPVGDVTREIKAAEAELRDLSHDRPHPRAGTLSDADRKIIEAKQRAAKEATAKAEAGDREERAVAEETARMLPRETEDSRAKSS
;
A
#
# COMPACT_ATOMS: atom_id res chain seq x y z
N MET A 1 -37.73 -9.40 4.84
CA MET A 1 -36.70 -10.25 5.49
C MET A 1 -35.37 -9.58 5.27
N ASN A 2 -34.67 -9.17 6.32
CA ASN A 2 -33.27 -8.79 6.20
C ASN A 2 -32.48 -10.07 6.46
N PRO A 3 -32.00 -10.78 5.42
CA PRO A 3 -31.22 -11.99 5.62
C PRO A 3 -29.93 -11.55 6.29
N GLY A 4 -29.86 -11.73 7.61
CA GLY A 4 -28.60 -11.66 8.33
C GLY A 4 -27.68 -12.73 7.75
N ILE A 5 -26.37 -12.47 7.82
CA ILE A 5 -25.31 -13.39 7.40
C ILE A 5 -25.55 -14.74 8.10
N GLY A 6 -26.24 -15.64 7.41
CA GLY A 6 -26.52 -16.98 7.86
C GLY A 6 -25.48 -17.93 7.29
N ILE A 7 -25.53 -19.18 7.76
CA ILE A 7 -24.73 -20.25 7.17
C ILE A 7 -24.95 -20.36 5.63
N PRO A 8 -26.17 -20.19 5.08
CA PRO A 8 -26.38 -20.22 3.63
C PRO A 8 -25.61 -19.13 2.87
N GLU A 9 -25.63 -17.89 3.34
CA GLU A 9 -24.90 -16.78 2.71
C GLU A 9 -23.38 -16.98 2.80
N LEU A 10 -22.89 -17.54 3.91
CA LEU A 10 -21.48 -17.85 4.10
C LEU A 10 -21.01 -18.94 3.11
N ILE A 11 -21.85 -19.93 2.80
CA ILE A 11 -21.58 -20.94 1.77
C ILE A 11 -21.47 -20.30 0.39
N ILE A 12 -22.36 -19.36 0.03
CA ILE A 12 -22.31 -18.64 -1.25
C ILE A 12 -20.99 -17.88 -1.38
N ILE A 13 -20.59 -17.16 -0.33
CA ILE A 13 -19.31 -16.43 -0.30
C ILE A 13 -18.13 -17.40 -0.39
N ALA A 14 -18.18 -18.55 0.29
CA ALA A 14 -17.14 -19.57 0.21
C ALA A 14 -16.98 -20.09 -1.22
N ILE A 15 -18.07 -20.37 -1.92
CA ILE A 15 -18.03 -20.80 -3.33
C ILE A 15 -17.43 -19.69 -4.21
N LEU A 16 -17.85 -18.45 -4.06
CA LEU A 16 -17.28 -17.31 -4.80
C LEU A 16 -15.78 -17.16 -4.55
N ALA A 17 -15.35 -17.29 -3.29
CA ALA A 17 -13.94 -17.23 -2.93
C ALA A 17 -13.15 -18.39 -3.58
N LEU A 18 -13.71 -19.60 -3.68
CA LEU A 18 -13.07 -20.72 -4.38
C LEU A 18 -12.94 -20.46 -5.88
N VAL A 19 -13.88 -19.77 -6.52
CA VAL A 19 -13.82 -19.46 -7.96
C VAL A 19 -12.82 -18.33 -8.24
N VAL A 20 -12.83 -17.27 -7.42
CA VAL A 20 -12.00 -16.08 -7.62
C VAL A 20 -10.54 -16.35 -7.26
N VAL A 21 -10.31 -16.99 -6.11
CA VAL A 21 -8.96 -17.23 -5.56
C VAL A 21 -8.44 -18.61 -5.98
N GLY A 22 -9.33 -19.57 -6.20
CA GLY A 22 -8.98 -20.94 -6.54
C GLY A 22 -9.05 -21.89 -5.34
N PRO A 23 -9.47 -23.15 -5.55
CA PRO A 23 -9.70 -24.12 -4.47
C PRO A 23 -8.43 -24.57 -3.72
N LYS A 24 -7.25 -24.36 -4.31
CA LYS A 24 -5.95 -24.71 -3.71
C LYS A 24 -5.31 -23.53 -2.97
N GLU A 25 -5.65 -22.30 -3.34
CA GLU A 25 -5.03 -21.10 -2.78
C GLU A 25 -5.71 -20.65 -1.48
N LEU A 26 -7.04 -20.74 -1.42
CA LEU A 26 -7.82 -20.46 -0.21
C LEU A 26 -7.31 -21.21 1.05
N PRO A 27 -7.12 -22.56 1.01
CA PRO A 27 -6.60 -23.29 2.16
C PRO A 27 -5.14 -22.93 2.48
N LEU A 28 -4.33 -22.61 1.47
CA LEU A 28 -2.95 -22.18 1.68
C LEU A 28 -2.88 -20.81 2.37
N MET A 29 -3.75 -19.88 1.98
CA MET A 29 -3.88 -18.55 2.60
C MET A 29 -4.41 -18.65 4.02
N MET A 30 -5.44 -19.47 4.26
CA MET A 30 -5.96 -19.76 5.61
C MET A 30 -4.87 -20.29 6.54
N ARG A 31 -3.97 -21.15 6.04
CA ARG A 31 -2.82 -21.63 6.83
C ARG A 31 -1.82 -20.52 7.14
N LYS A 32 -1.57 -19.60 6.20
CA LYS A 32 -0.69 -18.43 6.43
C LYS A 32 -1.30 -17.47 7.44
N LEU A 33 -2.57 -17.11 7.26
CA LEU A 33 -3.33 -16.27 8.18
C LEU A 33 -3.42 -16.90 9.57
N GLY A 34 -3.69 -18.21 9.63
CA GLY A 34 -3.78 -18.95 10.89
C GLY A 34 -2.48 -18.96 11.67
N ARG A 35 -1.33 -19.06 11.00
CA ARG A 35 -0.01 -18.91 11.65
C ARG A 35 0.18 -17.50 12.20
N PHE A 36 -0.15 -16.47 11.42
CA PHE A 36 -0.04 -15.08 11.85
C PHE A 36 -0.95 -14.78 13.05
N VAL A 37 -2.22 -15.17 12.97
CA VAL A 37 -3.19 -15.04 14.07
C VAL A 37 -2.73 -15.86 15.28
N GLY A 38 -2.17 -17.05 15.07
CA GLY A 38 -1.62 -17.89 16.13
C GLY A 38 -0.45 -17.23 16.88
N GLN A 39 0.46 -16.60 16.13
CA GLN A 39 1.58 -15.83 16.67
C GLN A 39 1.09 -14.59 17.42
N ALA A 40 0.17 -13.81 16.83
CA ALA A 40 -0.44 -12.66 17.49
C ALA A 40 -1.17 -13.06 18.78
N ARG A 41 -1.90 -14.18 18.76
CA ARG A 41 -2.56 -14.73 19.95
C ARG A 41 -1.55 -15.21 21.00
N ALA A 42 -0.39 -15.72 20.59
CA ALA A 42 0.67 -16.11 21.52
C ALA A 42 1.27 -14.88 22.20
N MET A 43 1.65 -13.88 21.43
CA MET A 43 2.11 -12.59 21.94
C MET A 43 1.08 -11.97 22.88
N ALA A 44 -0.21 -11.94 22.50
CA ALA A 44 -1.27 -11.42 23.36
C ALA A 44 -1.41 -12.17 24.69
N ARG A 45 -1.13 -13.49 24.73
CA ARG A 45 -1.11 -14.25 25.99
C ARG A 45 0.07 -13.86 26.87
N ASP A 46 1.22 -13.57 26.28
CA ASP A 46 2.40 -13.12 27.01
C ASP A 46 2.19 -11.70 27.55
N PHE A 47 1.60 -10.80 26.74
CA PHE A 47 1.14 -9.49 27.20
C PHE A 47 0.14 -9.61 28.33
N GLN A 48 -0.87 -10.48 28.22
CA GLN A 48 -1.85 -10.70 29.30
C GLN A 48 -1.14 -11.11 30.59
N ARG A 49 -0.16 -12.02 30.52
CA ARG A 49 0.63 -12.44 31.70
C ARG A 49 1.43 -11.29 32.29
N SER A 50 2.09 -10.48 31.46
CA SER A 50 2.80 -9.28 31.90
C SER A 50 1.88 -8.21 32.48
N PHE A 51 0.68 -8.02 31.90
CA PHE A 51 -0.33 -7.12 32.44
C PHE A 51 -0.91 -7.62 33.77
N ASP A 52 -1.09 -8.94 33.93
CA ASP A 52 -1.54 -9.55 35.19
C ASP A 52 -0.45 -9.42 36.28
N GLU A 53 0.83 -9.45 35.91
CA GLU A 53 1.99 -9.28 36.80
C GLU A 53 2.23 -7.81 37.20
N LEU A 54 2.01 -6.87 36.27
CA LEU A 54 1.97 -5.42 36.52
C LEU A 54 0.64 -4.97 37.17
N GLY A 55 -0.37 -5.84 37.14
CA GLY A 55 -1.74 -5.61 37.58
C GLY A 55 -1.96 -5.67 39.09
N ARG A 56 -0.93 -5.48 39.91
CA ARG A 56 -1.08 -5.11 41.32
C ARG A 56 -0.68 -3.64 41.51
N GLU A 57 -1.72 -2.81 41.52
CA GLU A 57 -1.86 -1.54 42.26
C GLU A 57 -1.76 -0.18 41.53
N ALA A 58 -1.37 -0.02 40.24
CA ALA A 58 -1.29 1.36 39.70
C ALA A 58 -1.59 1.61 38.20
N GLU A 59 -1.45 0.65 37.28
CA GLU A 59 -1.49 0.96 35.84
C GLU A 59 -2.78 0.52 35.11
N MET A 60 -3.62 -0.32 35.74
CA MET A 60 -4.81 -0.89 35.10
C MET A 60 -5.99 0.08 34.98
N GLU A 61 -6.07 1.11 35.83
CA GLU A 61 -7.17 2.08 35.81
C GLU A 61 -6.96 3.14 34.71
N GLU A 62 -5.73 3.60 34.53
CA GLU A 62 -5.31 4.53 33.47
C GLU A 62 -5.54 3.90 32.07
N LEU A 63 -5.06 2.67 31.83
CA LEU A 63 -5.27 1.96 30.57
C LEU A 63 -6.76 1.69 30.30
N LYS A 64 -7.56 1.36 31.32
CA LYS A 64 -9.02 1.20 31.15
C LYS A 64 -9.69 2.50 30.72
N ARG A 65 -9.26 3.63 31.27
CA ARG A 65 -9.77 4.96 30.92
C ARG A 65 -9.40 5.33 29.49
N GLU A 66 -8.17 5.05 29.07
CA GLU A 66 -7.70 5.30 27.71
C GLU A 66 -8.39 4.40 26.68
N ILE A 67 -8.57 3.11 26.99
CA ILE A 67 -9.36 2.19 26.17
C ILE A 67 -10.83 2.64 26.09
N GLN A 68 -11.42 3.11 27.20
CA GLN A 68 -12.77 3.67 27.18
C GLN A 68 -12.85 4.96 26.36
N ALA A 69 -11.85 5.83 26.44
CA ALA A 69 -11.78 7.05 25.63
C ALA A 69 -11.67 6.73 24.14
N LEU A 70 -10.84 5.76 23.75
CA LEU A 70 -10.71 5.26 22.38
C LEU A 70 -11.99 4.59 21.89
N LYS A 71 -12.65 3.79 22.75
CA LYS A 71 -13.94 3.17 22.44
C LYS A 71 -15.04 4.20 22.27
N SER A 72 -15.03 5.26 23.09
CA SER A 72 -16.00 6.37 23.05
C SER A 72 -15.76 7.28 21.85
N ALA A 73 -14.49 7.47 21.46
CA ALA A 73 -14.11 8.18 20.25
C ALA A 73 -14.55 7.45 18.97
N ASN A 74 -15.02 6.19 19.07
CA ASN A 74 -15.60 5.39 17.99
C ASN A 74 -14.91 5.58 16.61
N PRO A 75 -13.58 5.46 16.52
CA PRO A 75 -12.84 5.73 15.28
C PRO A 75 -13.28 4.82 14.14
N VAL A 76 -13.73 3.59 14.46
CA VAL A 76 -14.33 2.66 13.51
C VAL A 76 -15.65 3.19 12.95
N GLY A 77 -16.45 3.85 13.78
CA GLY A 77 -17.68 4.49 13.36
C GLY A 77 -17.43 5.68 12.44
N ASP A 78 -16.39 6.46 12.69
CA ASP A 78 -16.01 7.58 11.82
C ASP A 78 -15.54 7.09 10.45
N VAL A 79 -14.67 6.07 10.41
CA VAL A 79 -14.28 5.41 9.15
C VAL A 79 -15.49 4.80 8.43
N THR A 80 -16.41 4.16 9.17
CA THR A 80 -17.62 3.59 8.58
C THR A 80 -18.54 4.67 8.00
N ARG A 81 -18.64 5.83 8.65
CA ARG A 81 -19.42 6.98 8.14
C ARG A 81 -18.80 7.56 6.89
N GLU A 82 -17.47 7.68 6.87
CA GLU A 82 -16.72 8.17 5.71
C GLU A 82 -16.87 7.22 4.51
N ILE A 83 -16.78 5.91 4.73
CA ILE A 83 -17.05 4.89 3.70
C ILE A 83 -18.48 5.01 3.17
N LYS A 84 -19.48 5.16 4.06
CA LYS A 84 -20.88 5.32 3.64
C LYS A 84 -21.13 6.61 2.87
N ALA A 85 -20.44 7.70 3.22
CA ALA A 85 -20.53 8.96 2.51
C ALA A 85 -19.92 8.84 1.11
N ALA A 86 -18.75 8.22 0.99
CA ALA A 86 -18.12 7.92 -0.29
C ALA A 86 -18.97 6.98 -1.17
N GLU A 87 -19.62 5.98 -0.56
CA GLU A 87 -20.55 5.08 -1.26
C GLU A 87 -21.80 5.82 -1.76
N ALA A 88 -22.35 6.74 -0.97
CA ALA A 88 -23.49 7.57 -1.36
C ALA A 88 -23.14 8.51 -2.52
N GLU A 89 -21.98 9.15 -2.49
CA GLU A 89 -21.47 10.01 -3.57
C GLU A 89 -21.23 9.20 -4.86
N LEU A 90 -20.65 8.00 -4.75
CA LEU A 90 -20.51 7.08 -5.89
C LEU A 90 -21.87 6.66 -6.46
N ARG A 91 -22.87 6.42 -5.60
CA ARG A 91 -24.22 6.02 -6.00
C ARG A 91 -24.97 7.15 -6.70
N ASP A 92 -24.78 8.39 -6.26
CA ASP A 92 -25.38 9.60 -6.85
C ASP A 92 -24.78 9.90 -8.23
N LEU A 93 -23.45 9.84 -8.34
CA LEU A 93 -22.72 9.90 -9.62
C LEU A 93 -23.11 8.77 -10.59
N SER A 94 -23.57 7.64 -10.05
CA SER A 94 -24.07 6.51 -10.84
C SER A 94 -25.55 6.65 -11.22
N HIS A 95 -26.33 7.49 -10.53
CA HIS A 95 -27.76 7.72 -10.80
C HIS A 95 -28.03 8.80 -11.86
N ASP A 96 -27.06 9.68 -12.16
CA ASP A 96 -27.21 10.75 -13.15
C ASP A 96 -26.49 10.48 -14.49
N ARG A 97 -26.39 9.21 -14.92
CA ARG A 97 -25.94 8.88 -16.28
C ARG A 97 -26.91 7.92 -16.98
N PRO A 98 -27.52 8.30 -18.11
CA PRO A 98 -27.99 7.30 -19.07
C PRO A 98 -26.78 6.48 -19.51
N HIS A 99 -26.96 5.16 -19.58
CA HIS A 99 -25.93 4.18 -19.91
C HIS A 99 -24.91 4.70 -20.94
N PRO A 100 -23.61 4.75 -20.62
CA PRO A 100 -22.61 5.00 -21.64
C PRO A 100 -22.66 3.83 -22.62
N ARG A 101 -23.14 4.10 -23.83
CA ARG A 101 -22.91 3.22 -24.97
C ARG A 101 -21.43 2.87 -24.99
N ALA A 102 -21.14 1.58 -25.00
CA ALA A 102 -19.83 1.09 -25.38
C ALA A 102 -19.42 1.78 -26.71
N GLY A 103 -18.35 2.57 -26.69
CA GLY A 103 -17.70 3.01 -27.93
C GLY A 103 -17.13 4.43 -28.03
N THR A 104 -17.17 5.29 -27.02
CA THR A 104 -16.51 6.61 -27.13
C THR A 104 -15.72 6.96 -25.88
N LEU A 105 -14.38 7.02 -26.00
CA LEU A 105 -13.52 7.55 -24.94
C LEU A 105 -14.00 8.94 -24.53
N SER A 106 -14.23 9.14 -23.23
CA SER A 106 -14.57 10.43 -22.65
C SER A 106 -13.41 11.41 -22.81
N ASP A 107 -13.72 12.70 -22.96
CA ASP A 107 -12.71 13.77 -23.03
C ASP A 107 -11.83 13.83 -21.78
N ALA A 108 -12.35 13.36 -20.63
CA ALA A 108 -11.58 13.21 -19.40
C ALA A 108 -10.50 12.13 -19.53
N ASP A 109 -10.82 10.99 -20.16
CA ASP A 109 -9.89 9.88 -20.37
C ASP A 109 -8.79 10.28 -21.34
N ARG A 110 -9.12 11.05 -22.39
CA ARG A 110 -8.15 11.61 -23.34
C ARG A 110 -7.14 12.53 -22.66
N LYS A 111 -7.60 13.42 -21.78
CA LYS A 111 -6.72 14.33 -21.01
C LYS A 111 -5.81 13.56 -20.05
N ILE A 112 -6.31 12.51 -19.41
CA ILE A 112 -5.50 11.68 -18.50
C ILE A 112 -4.42 10.91 -19.29
N ILE A 113 -4.78 10.36 -20.46
CA ILE A 113 -3.83 9.64 -21.32
C ILE A 113 -2.78 10.61 -21.89
N GLU A 114 -3.16 11.80 -22.37
CA GLU A 114 -2.22 12.81 -22.86
C GLU A 114 -1.29 13.32 -21.75
N ALA A 115 -1.81 13.58 -20.56
CA ALA A 115 -1.01 14.02 -19.42
C ALA A 115 0.02 12.94 -19.03
N LYS A 116 -0.40 11.67 -19.00
CA LYS A 116 0.49 10.55 -18.69
C LYS A 116 1.56 10.34 -19.77
N GLN A 117 1.21 10.56 -21.05
CA GLN A 117 2.16 10.49 -22.15
C GLN A 117 3.16 11.65 -22.17
N ARG A 118 2.73 12.88 -21.80
CA ARG A 118 3.64 14.02 -21.64
C ARG A 118 4.59 13.83 -20.47
N ALA A 119 4.08 13.38 -19.33
CA ALA A 119 4.89 13.07 -18.16
C ALA A 119 5.91 11.94 -18.46
N ALA A 120 5.50 10.91 -19.22
CA ALA A 120 6.41 9.86 -19.65
C ALA A 120 7.51 10.39 -20.59
N LYS A 121 7.15 11.21 -21.59
CA LYS A 121 8.14 11.82 -22.50
C LYS A 121 9.09 12.78 -21.79
N GLU A 122 8.60 13.54 -20.81
CA GLU A 122 9.42 14.45 -20.02
C GLU A 122 10.37 13.71 -19.07
N ALA A 123 9.93 12.58 -18.50
CA ALA A 123 10.77 11.70 -17.71
C ALA A 123 11.87 11.03 -18.56
N THR A 124 11.55 10.60 -19.79
CA THR A 124 12.55 10.03 -20.71
C THR A 124 13.53 11.10 -21.19
N ALA A 125 13.05 12.32 -21.50
CA ALA A 125 13.92 13.43 -21.90
C ALA A 125 14.85 13.91 -20.77
N LYS A 126 14.38 13.90 -19.51
CA LYS A 126 15.23 14.20 -18.34
C LYS A 126 16.25 13.10 -18.06
N ALA A 127 15.91 11.84 -18.30
CA ALA A 127 16.86 10.72 -18.19
C ALA A 127 17.96 10.81 -19.26
N GLU A 128 17.60 11.14 -20.51
CA GLU A 128 18.58 11.32 -21.60
C GLU A 128 19.45 12.58 -21.46
N ALA A 129 18.94 13.62 -20.79
CA ALA A 129 19.71 14.83 -20.47
C ALA A 129 20.72 14.58 -19.33
N GLY A 130 20.32 13.84 -18.29
CA GLY A 130 21.21 13.44 -17.19
C GLY A 130 22.39 12.59 -17.67
N ASP A 131 22.14 11.62 -18.54
CA ASP A 131 23.19 10.77 -19.13
C ASP A 131 24.16 11.56 -20.04
N ARG A 132 23.75 12.69 -20.61
CA ARG A 132 24.64 13.58 -21.39
C ARG A 132 25.47 14.50 -20.51
N GLU A 133 24.90 14.97 -19.41
CA GLU A 133 25.61 15.78 -18.40
C GLU A 133 26.69 14.94 -17.72
N GLU A 134 26.37 13.70 -17.31
CA GLU A 134 27.32 12.80 -16.65
C GLU A 134 28.47 12.37 -17.60
N ARG A 135 28.17 12.20 -18.90
CA ARG A 135 29.19 11.93 -19.92
C ARG A 135 30.04 13.16 -20.28
N ALA A 136 29.46 14.36 -20.28
CA ALA A 136 30.20 15.60 -20.53
C ALA A 136 31.16 15.92 -19.38
N VAL A 137 30.75 15.70 -18.13
CA VAL A 137 31.61 15.89 -16.95
C VAL A 137 32.72 14.83 -16.92
N ALA A 138 32.44 13.59 -17.33
CA ALA A 138 33.48 12.55 -17.46
C ALA A 138 34.51 12.85 -18.56
N GLU A 139 34.08 13.44 -19.69
CA GLU A 139 34.98 13.82 -20.78
C GLU A 139 35.82 15.08 -20.43
N GLU A 140 35.25 16.04 -19.70
CA GLU A 140 35.97 17.21 -19.20
C GLU A 140 37.00 16.84 -18.13
N THR A 141 36.66 15.91 -17.22
CA THR A 141 37.59 15.38 -16.21
C THR A 141 38.71 14.57 -16.84
N ALA A 142 38.45 13.84 -17.93
CA ALA A 142 39.46 13.09 -18.67
C ALA A 142 40.47 13.98 -19.44
N ARG A 143 40.06 15.20 -19.83
CA ARG A 143 40.95 16.19 -20.47
C ARG A 143 41.80 16.98 -19.47
N MET A 144 41.44 16.98 -18.19
CA MET A 144 42.11 17.72 -17.13
C MET A 144 43.16 16.91 -16.36
N LEU A 145 43.33 15.63 -16.69
CA LEU A 145 44.41 14.79 -16.15
C LEU A 145 45.76 15.22 -16.79
N PRO A 146 46.75 15.68 -15.99
CA PRO A 146 48.07 15.97 -16.49
C PRO A 146 48.71 14.68 -17.00
N ARG A 147 49.15 14.68 -18.27
CA ARG A 147 50.16 13.73 -18.71
C ARG A 147 51.47 14.08 -18.02
N GLU A 148 52.20 13.03 -17.66
CA GLU A 148 53.60 13.01 -17.24
C GLU A 148 53.87 13.27 -15.76
N THR A 149 54.03 12.18 -15.00
CA THR A 149 55.27 11.94 -14.23
C THR A 149 55.51 10.42 -14.13
N GLU A 150 55.88 9.79 -15.25
CA GLU A 150 56.57 8.50 -15.21
C GLU A 150 57.83 8.61 -16.09
N ASP A 151 58.79 9.39 -15.61
CA ASP A 151 60.20 9.12 -15.93
C ASP A 151 61.08 9.49 -14.73
N SER A 152 61.11 8.61 -13.74
CA SER A 152 62.17 8.62 -12.72
C SER A 152 62.37 7.21 -12.17
N ARG A 153 62.67 6.26 -13.07
CA ARG A 153 63.20 4.96 -12.66
C ARG A 153 64.08 4.29 -13.73
N ALA A 154 65.11 4.98 -14.21
CA ALA A 154 66.20 4.31 -14.93
C ALA A 154 67.50 5.15 -14.99
N LYS A 155 68.32 5.06 -13.93
CA LYS A 155 69.81 5.07 -13.91
C LYS A 155 70.36 5.73 -12.64
N SER A 156 70.74 4.89 -11.68
CA SER A 156 71.92 5.10 -10.83
C SER A 156 72.10 3.85 -9.97
N SER A 157 72.69 2.81 -10.56
CA SER A 157 73.63 1.85 -9.97
C SER A 157 73.94 0.77 -11.01
#